data_AF-A0A520LUY6-F1
#
_entry.id   AF-A0A520LUY6-F1
#
_cell.length_a   1.000
_cell.length_b   1.000
_cell.length_c   1.000
_cell.angle_alpha   90.00
_cell.angle_beta   90.00
_cell.angle_gamma   90.00
#
_symmetry.space_group_name_H-M   'P 1'
#
loop_
_entity.id
_entity.type
_entity.pdbx_description
1 polymer ?
#
loop_
_entity_poly.entity_id
_entity_poly.type
_entity_poly.pdbx_seq_one_letter_code
_entity_poly.pdbx_strand_id
1 'polypeptide(L)'
;MKLLCSDEPGKETAVRFNGTALGAYVLAGPDSGALEVSLNDGPWKAHDLYHRYSRGLHYPRTVMLLTDLKRKEHRVRLRLSSKSNPASKGTAARILQFTVN
;
A
#
# COMPACT_ATOMS: atom_id res chain seq x y z
N MET A 1 -3.04 3.72 -18.56
CA MET A 1 -2.56 3.84 -17.16
C MET A 1 -1.62 2.67 -16.88
N LYS A 2 -0.44 2.89 -16.30
CA LYS A 2 0.53 1.82 -16.03
C LYS A 2 0.31 1.30 -14.60
N LEU A 3 0.14 -0.01 -14.44
CA LEU A 3 0.04 -0.65 -13.13
C LEU A 3 1.42 -0.63 -12.44
N LEU A 4 1.46 -0.18 -11.18
CA LEU A 4 2.67 -0.25 -10.36
C LEU A 4 2.70 -1.62 -9.66
N CYS A 5 3.74 -2.40 -9.91
CA CYS A 5 3.90 -3.74 -9.35
C CYS A 5 5.26 -3.92 -8.68
N SER A 6 5.26 -4.63 -7.56
CA SER A 6 6.47 -5.14 -6.92
C SER A 6 6.10 -6.38 -6.10
N ASP A 7 7.00 -7.33 -6.02
CA ASP A 7 6.95 -8.51 -5.16
C ASP A 7 8.16 -8.63 -4.23
N GLU A 8 9.26 -7.92 -4.55
CA GLU A 8 10.48 -7.77 -3.75
C GLU A 8 10.22 -7.07 -2.39
N PRO A 9 10.32 -7.78 -1.25
CA PRO A 9 10.21 -7.17 0.08
C PRO A 9 11.39 -6.26 0.41
N GLY A 10 11.17 -5.28 1.28
CA GLY A 10 12.22 -4.42 1.83
C GLY A 10 12.71 -3.30 0.91
N LYS A 11 12.42 -3.35 -0.40
CA LYS A 11 12.75 -2.26 -1.34
C LYS A 11 11.90 -1.03 -1.05
N GLU A 12 12.57 0.08 -0.75
CA GLU A 12 11.89 1.31 -0.39
C GLU A 12 11.68 2.24 -1.59
N THR A 13 10.55 2.94 -1.57
CA THR A 13 10.27 4.08 -2.45
C THR A 13 9.60 5.19 -1.65
N ALA A 14 9.47 6.37 -2.24
CA ALA A 14 8.84 7.50 -1.58
C ALA A 14 7.86 8.24 -2.49
N VAL A 15 6.77 8.69 -1.88
CA VAL A 15 5.80 9.60 -2.49
C VAL A 15 5.70 10.86 -1.65
N ARG A 16 5.49 12.00 -2.30
CA ARG A 16 5.19 13.29 -1.66
C ARG A 16 3.81 13.74 -2.07
N PHE A 17 3.07 14.31 -1.13
CA PHE A 17 1.74 14.84 -1.41
C PHE A 17 1.41 16.00 -0.47
N ASN A 18 0.54 16.91 -0.91
CA ASN A 18 -0.06 17.92 -0.06
C ASN A 18 -1.53 17.56 0.18
N GLY A 19 -1.94 17.42 1.45
CA GLY A 19 -3.28 16.97 1.76
C GLY A 19 -3.47 16.51 3.21
N THR A 20 -4.61 15.89 3.46
CA THR A 20 -5.02 15.36 4.78
C THR A 20 -5.11 13.84 4.82
N ALA A 21 -5.07 13.17 3.66
CA ALA A 21 -5.12 11.71 3.58
C ALA A 21 -4.35 11.17 2.37
N LEU A 22 -3.83 9.95 2.50
CA LEU A 22 -3.23 9.18 1.41
C LEU A 22 -3.91 7.81 1.35
N GLY A 23 -4.37 7.43 0.17
CA GLY A 23 -4.88 6.10 -0.13
C GLY A 23 -4.23 5.49 -1.36
N ALA A 24 -4.49 4.20 -1.57
CA ALA A 24 -4.09 3.49 -2.78
C ALA A 24 -5.29 2.72 -3.34
N TYR A 25 -5.54 2.88 -4.63
CA TYR A 25 -6.36 1.95 -5.40
C TYR A 25 -5.48 0.75 -5.76
N VAL A 26 -5.84 -0.43 -5.26
CA VAL A 26 -5.05 -1.66 -5.38
C VAL A 26 -5.84 -2.74 -6.10
N LEU A 27 -5.12 -3.64 -6.77
CA LEU A 27 -5.64 -4.93 -7.24
C LEU A 27 -5.23 -6.00 -6.23
N ALA A 28 -6.10 -6.27 -5.26
CA ALA A 28 -5.87 -7.28 -4.23
C ALA A 28 -6.08 -8.68 -4.84
N GLY A 29 -5.05 -9.53 -4.77
CA GLY A 29 -4.98 -10.84 -5.41
C GLY A 29 -4.42 -11.93 -4.48
N PRO A 30 -4.30 -13.18 -5.00
CA PRO A 30 -3.98 -14.35 -4.19
C PRO A 30 -2.63 -14.29 -3.46
N ASP A 31 -1.72 -13.46 -3.95
CA ASP A 31 -0.34 -13.26 -3.50
C ASP A 31 -0.12 -11.86 -2.91
N SER A 32 -1.19 -11.10 -2.61
CA SER A 32 -1.06 -9.75 -2.06
C SER A 32 -0.35 -9.74 -0.70
N GLY A 33 0.63 -8.85 -0.57
CA GLY A 33 1.43 -8.67 0.63
C GLY A 33 0.88 -7.61 1.58
N ALA A 34 1.75 -7.17 2.49
CA ALA A 34 1.52 -6.01 3.34
C ALA A 34 2.41 -4.84 2.89
N LEU A 35 1.81 -3.65 2.75
CA LEU A 35 2.53 -2.41 2.46
C LEU A 35 2.86 -1.70 3.77
N GLU A 36 4.14 -1.53 4.07
CA GLU A 36 4.61 -0.74 5.21
C GLU A 36 4.77 0.73 4.80
N VAL A 37 4.22 1.61 5.63
CA VAL A 37 4.11 3.05 5.39
C VAL A 37 4.76 3.81 6.54
N SER A 38 5.68 4.71 6.25
CA SER A 38 6.32 5.62 7.22
C SER A 38 6.07 7.06 6.79
N LEU A 39 5.37 7.82 7.65
CA LEU A 39 5.07 9.23 7.44
C LEU A 39 6.14 10.11 8.10
N ASN A 40 6.77 11.00 7.31
CA ASN A 40 7.74 11.99 7.78
C ASN A 40 8.82 11.37 8.70
N ASP A 41 9.40 10.27 8.24
CA ASP A 41 10.42 9.47 8.94
C ASP A 41 9.98 8.87 10.30
N GLY A 42 8.68 8.88 10.58
CA GLY A 42 8.08 8.23 11.74
C GLY A 42 8.06 6.69 11.64
N PRO A 43 7.44 6.02 12.64
CA PRO A 43 7.39 4.56 12.69
C PRO A 43 6.65 3.96 11.48
N TRP A 44 7.10 2.78 11.06
CA TRP A 44 6.45 2.00 10.01
C TRP A 44 5.12 1.43 10.52
N LYS A 45 4.08 1.54 9.68
CA LYS A 45 2.78 0.91 9.89
C LYS A 45 2.46 0.00 8.72
N ALA A 46 2.08 -1.25 8.99
CA ALA A 46 1.74 -2.23 7.96
C ALA A 46 0.25 -2.13 7.58
N HIS A 47 -0.03 -2.17 6.29
CA HIS A 47 -1.37 -2.23 5.71
C HIS A 47 -1.53 -3.51 4.91
N ASP A 48 -2.44 -4.39 5.34
CA ASP A 48 -2.73 -5.63 4.63
C ASP A 48 -3.44 -5.33 3.30
N LEU A 49 -2.79 -5.68 2.19
CA LEU A 49 -3.38 -5.55 0.86
C LEU A 49 -4.25 -6.77 0.52
N TYR A 50 -4.04 -7.90 1.20
CA TYR A 50 -4.88 -9.07 1.09
C TYR A 50 -6.26 -8.81 1.71
N HIS A 51 -7.22 -9.58 1.25
CA HIS A 51 -8.60 -9.56 1.70
C HIS A 51 -9.29 -10.87 1.33
N ARG A 52 -10.45 -11.16 1.92
CA ARG A 52 -11.18 -12.42 1.73
C ARG A 52 -11.51 -12.77 0.27
N TYR A 53 -11.71 -11.78 -0.61
CA TYR A 53 -12.00 -12.01 -2.03
C TYR A 53 -10.76 -12.26 -2.90
N SER A 54 -9.56 -12.04 -2.35
CA SER A 54 -8.31 -12.12 -3.11
C SER A 54 -7.94 -13.57 -3.50
N ARG A 55 -8.52 -14.58 -2.84
CA ARG A 55 -8.18 -16.00 -3.07
C ARG A 55 -8.38 -16.44 -4.52
N GLY A 56 -9.40 -15.92 -5.20
CA GLY A 56 -9.81 -16.39 -6.53
C GLY A 56 -9.57 -15.41 -7.68
N LEU A 57 -9.27 -14.15 -7.40
CA LEU A 57 -9.16 -13.11 -8.42
C LEU A 57 -8.42 -11.87 -7.90
N HIS A 58 -8.00 -11.03 -8.85
CA HIS A 58 -7.49 -9.69 -8.56
C HIS A 58 -8.64 -8.69 -8.60
N TYR A 59 -9.14 -8.25 -7.44
CA TYR A 59 -10.23 -7.27 -7.40
C TYR A 59 -9.73 -5.88 -7.00
N PRO A 60 -10.31 -4.83 -7.62
CA PRO A 60 -10.00 -3.46 -7.27
C PRO A 60 -10.60 -3.10 -5.90
N ARG A 61 -9.81 -2.45 -5.05
CA ARG A 61 -10.29 -1.81 -3.81
C ARG A 61 -9.44 -0.61 -3.43
N THR A 62 -9.96 0.18 -2.50
CA THR A 62 -9.20 1.25 -1.86
C THR A 62 -8.64 0.76 -0.52
N VAL A 63 -7.37 1.10 -0.26
CA VAL A 63 -6.76 1.00 1.07
C VAL A 63 -6.38 2.40 1.51
N MET A 64 -6.94 2.85 2.64
CA MET A 64 -6.50 4.09 3.28
C MET A 64 -5.18 3.82 4.01
N LEU A 65 -4.13 4.54 3.62
CA LEU A 65 -2.79 4.41 4.19
C LEU A 65 -2.58 5.40 5.33
N LEU A 66 -3.05 6.63 5.16
CA LEU A 66 -2.95 7.70 6.16
C LEU A 66 -4.24 8.52 6.14
N THR A 67 -4.74 8.88 7.33
CA THR A 67 -5.93 9.72 7.53
C THR A 67 -5.64 10.78 8.58
N ASP A 68 -6.54 11.76 8.70
CA ASP A 68 -6.56 12.75 9.79
C ASP A 68 -5.26 13.56 9.92
N LEU A 69 -4.56 13.78 8.80
CA LEU A 69 -3.35 14.58 8.77
C LEU A 69 -3.67 16.08 8.69
N LYS A 70 -2.75 16.91 9.16
CA LYS A 70 -2.78 18.36 8.86
C LYS A 70 -2.59 18.59 7.36
N ARG A 71 -3.32 19.55 6.78
CA ARG A 71 -3.20 19.94 5.36
C ARG A 71 -1.88 20.67 5.11
N LYS A 72 -0.89 19.94 4.63
CA LYS A 72 0.44 20.41 4.24
C LYS A 72 1.12 19.37 3.37
N GLU A 73 2.33 19.66 2.89
CA GLU A 73 3.18 18.65 2.26
C GLU A 73 3.63 17.59 3.30
N HIS A 74 3.57 16.33 2.87
CA HIS A 74 4.05 15.15 3.59
C HIS A 74 4.98 14.33 2.71
N ARG A 75 5.99 13.71 3.32
CA ARG A 75 6.83 12.66 2.69
C ARG A 75 6.43 11.32 3.26
N VAL A 76 6.11 10.37 2.39
CA VAL A 76 5.75 9.01 2.78
C VAL A 76 6.74 8.04 2.15
N ARG A 77 7.43 7.26 2.99
CA ARG A 77 8.21 6.11 2.55
C ARG A 77 7.33 4.87 2.56
N LEU A 78 7.52 4.03 1.56
CA LEU A 78 6.75 2.83 1.31
C LEU A 78 7.72 1.67 1.08
N ARG A 79 7.40 0.49 1.61
CA ARG A 79 8.08 -0.76 1.27
C ARG A 79 7.16 -1.95 1.46
N LEU A 80 7.45 -3.05 0.79
CA LEU A 80 6.76 -4.31 1.03
C LEU A 80 7.34 -4.99 2.27
N SER A 81 6.47 -5.46 3.15
CA SER A 81 6.89 -6.30 4.27
C SER A 81 7.32 -7.68 3.76
N SER A 82 8.27 -8.31 4.46
CA SER A 82 8.57 -9.74 4.25
C SER A 82 7.49 -10.66 4.81
N LYS A 83 6.56 -10.13 5.60
CA LYS A 83 5.39 -10.82 6.12
C LYS A 83 4.15 -10.43 5.33
N SER A 84 3.24 -11.38 5.16
CA SER A 84 1.92 -11.13 4.56
C SER A 84 0.84 -11.85 5.35
N ASN A 85 -0.42 -11.63 4.96
CA ASN A 85 -1.54 -12.37 5.50
C ASN A 85 -1.29 -13.88 5.37
N PRO A 86 -1.56 -14.71 6.41
CA PRO A 86 -1.34 -16.17 6.34
C PRO A 86 -2.10 -16.88 5.20
N ALA A 87 -3.20 -16.29 4.72
CA ALA A 87 -3.95 -16.82 3.59
C ALA A 87 -3.41 -16.37 2.22
N SER A 88 -2.46 -15.43 2.20
CA SER A 88 -1.78 -14.98 0.99
C SER A 88 -0.68 -15.96 0.58
N LYS A 89 -0.46 -16.06 -0.74
CA LYS A 89 0.59 -16.89 -1.35
C LYS A 89 1.87 -16.12 -1.65
N GLY A 90 1.97 -14.85 -1.25
CA GLY A 90 3.11 -14.01 -1.57
C GLY A 90 3.11 -12.67 -0.85
N THR A 91 3.93 -11.75 -1.37
CA THR A 91 4.21 -10.42 -0.80
C THR A 91 3.92 -9.28 -1.78
N ALA A 92 3.19 -9.54 -2.87
CA ALA A 92 3.05 -8.60 -3.97
C ALA A 92 2.17 -7.39 -3.65
N ALA A 93 2.54 -6.23 -4.19
CA ALA A 93 1.67 -5.07 -4.29
C ALA A 93 1.39 -4.77 -5.76
N ARG A 94 0.11 -4.52 -6.07
CA ARG A 94 -0.36 -4.06 -7.39
C ARG A 94 -1.20 -2.80 -7.17
N ILE A 95 -0.60 -1.65 -7.41
CA ILE A 95 -1.21 -0.34 -7.16
C ILE A 95 -1.58 0.27 -8.50
N LEU A 96 -2.87 0.50 -8.70
CA LEU A 96 -3.39 1.23 -9.85
C LEU A 96 -2.95 2.69 -9.75
N GLN A 97 -3.24 3.34 -8.62
CA GLN A 97 -2.95 4.74 -8.40
C GLN A 97 -2.97 5.09 -6.91
N PHE A 98 -2.11 6.02 -6.50
CA PHE A 98 -2.22 6.69 -5.21
C PHE A 98 -3.23 7.84 -5.31
N THR A 99 -4.06 7.99 -4.28
CA THR A 99 -5.10 9.02 -4.21
C THR A 99 -4.92 9.88 -2.97
N VAL A 100 -5.30 11.15 -3.09
CA VAL A 100 -5.07 12.20 -2.11
C VAL A 100 -6.34 13.03 -1.89
N ASN A 101 -6.48 13.63 -0.70
CA ASN A 101 -7.51 14.61 -0.32
C ASN A 101 -6.82 15.85 0.26
#